data_AF-A0A942SUX7-F1
#
_entry.id   AF-A0A942SUX7-F1
#
_cell.length_a   1.000
_cell.length_b   1.000
_cell.length_c   1.000
_cell.angle_alpha   90.00
_cell.angle_beta   90.00
_cell.angle_gamma   90.00
#
_symmetry.space_group_name_H-M   'P 1'
#
loop_
_entity.id
_entity.type
_entity.pdbx_description
1 polymer ?
#
loop_
_entity_poly.entity_id
_entity_poly.type
_entity_poly.pdbx_seq_one_letter_code
_entity_poly.pdbx_strand_id
1 'polypeptide(L)'
;MKEKGILYIVAFVVVLGLAIGGTKLQWSMESSAKVSTKTTNVQLVQLAEKGRPNAETMGLIGAPPLQPASHVDRWNPQAHQDSCLACHGKPDTGAPTPPDNHFYNNDTKGKIFRDNCVQCHGQQNETKTKTAFSK
;
A
#
# COMPACT_ATOMS: atom_id res chain seq x y z
N MET A 1 -51.38 -33.77 -6.72
CA MET A 1 -50.07 -33.32 -6.18
C MET A 1 -48.88 -34.17 -6.67
N LYS A 2 -49.03 -35.47 -6.93
CA LYS A 2 -47.91 -36.35 -7.37
C LYS A 2 -47.35 -36.02 -8.76
N GLU A 3 -48.19 -35.67 -9.73
CA GLU A 3 -47.76 -35.46 -11.12
C GLU A 3 -46.93 -34.18 -11.31
N LYS A 4 -47.31 -33.07 -10.67
CA LYS A 4 -46.53 -31.81 -10.71
C LYS A 4 -45.22 -31.93 -9.94
N GLY A 5 -45.19 -32.74 -8.87
CA GLY A 5 -43.99 -32.96 -8.06
C GLY A 5 -42.86 -33.64 -8.84
N ILE A 6 -43.19 -34.65 -9.66
CA ILE A 6 -42.20 -35.32 -10.52
C ILE A 6 -41.60 -34.33 -11.53
N LEU A 7 -42.43 -33.45 -12.09
CA LEU A 7 -42.00 -32.45 -13.07
C LEU A 7 -41.02 -31.43 -12.46
N TYR A 8 -41.25 -31.00 -11.21
CA TYR A 8 -40.31 -30.13 -10.50
C TYR A 8 -38.99 -30.81 -10.14
N ILE A 9 -39.02 -32.11 -9.78
CA ILE A 9 -37.80 -32.87 -9.47
C ILE A 9 -36.94 -33.02 -10.73
N VAL A 10 -37.54 -33.36 -11.87
CA VAL A 10 -36.81 -33.48 -13.15
C VAL A 10 -36.21 -32.13 -13.55
N ALA A 11 -36.97 -31.04 -13.45
CA ALA A 11 -36.46 -29.70 -13.74
C ALA A 11 -35.28 -29.31 -12.84
N PHE A 12 -35.35 -29.63 -11.54
CA PHE A 12 -34.29 -29.35 -10.58
C PHE A 12 -33.00 -30.11 -10.89
N VAL A 13 -33.09 -31.38 -11.27
CA VAL A 13 -31.93 -32.20 -11.65
C VAL A 13 -31.26 -31.68 -12.91
N VAL A 14 -32.03 -31.22 -13.90
CA VAL A 14 -31.48 -30.63 -15.14
C VAL A 14 -30.73 -29.33 -14.85
N VAL A 15 -31.28 -28.45 -14.00
CA VAL A 15 -30.62 -27.18 -13.61
C VAL A 15 -29.33 -27.45 -12.84
N LEU A 16 -29.33 -28.40 -11.91
CA LEU A 16 -28.14 -28.82 -11.17
C LEU A 16 -27.06 -29.39 -12.10
N GLY A 17 -27.45 -30.23 -13.07
CA GLY A 17 -26.52 -30.79 -14.05
C GLY A 17 -25.84 -29.71 -14.90
N LEU A 18 -26.61 -28.72 -15.36
CA LEU A 18 -26.09 -27.59 -16.13
C LEU A 18 -25.15 -26.70 -15.31
N ALA A 19 -25.47 -26.43 -14.03
CA ALA A 19 -24.63 -25.63 -13.15
C ALA A 19 -23.28 -26.30 -12.85
N ILE A 20 -23.28 -27.62 -12.58
CA ILE A 20 -22.06 -28.39 -12.32
C ILE A 20 -21.22 -28.51 -13.61
N GLY A 21 -21.88 -28.73 -14.76
CA GLY A 21 -21.23 -28.82 -16.07
C GLY A 21 -20.55 -27.51 -16.49
N GLY A 22 -21.23 -26.37 -16.32
CA GLY A 22 -20.67 -25.06 -16.64
C GLY A 22 -19.43 -24.71 -15.79
N THR A 23 -19.46 -25.05 -14.49
CA THR A 23 -18.34 -24.76 -13.57
C THR A 23 -17.09 -25.56 -13.93
N LYS A 24 -17.24 -26.83 -14.36
CA LYS A 24 -16.12 -27.67 -14.82
C LYS A 24 -15.51 -27.18 -16.13
N LEU A 25 -16.33 -26.67 -17.05
CA LEU A 25 -15.86 -26.14 -18.33
C LEU A 25 -15.07 -24.83 -18.16
N GLN A 26 -15.54 -23.95 -17.26
CA GLN A 26 -14.85 -22.68 -16.96
C GLN A 26 -13.46 -22.91 -16.35
N TRP A 27 -13.32 -23.87 -15.43
CA TRP A 27 -12.01 -24.25 -14.87
C TRP A 27 -11.06 -24.86 -15.92
N SER A 28 -11.60 -25.56 -16.92
CA SER A 28 -10.80 -26.12 -18.01
C SER A 28 -10.33 -25.04 -19.00
N MET A 29 -11.06 -23.93 -19.15
CA MET A 29 -10.66 -22.81 -20.02
C MET A 29 -9.65 -21.86 -19.36
N GLU A 30 -9.68 -21.74 -18.03
CA GLU A 30 -8.75 -20.88 -17.28
C GLU A 30 -7.34 -21.49 -17.14
N SER A 31 -7.21 -22.81 -17.28
CA SER A 31 -5.92 -23.53 -17.23
C SER A 31 -5.07 -23.43 -18.52
N SER A 32 -5.61 -22.90 -19.63
CA SER A 32 -4.88 -22.78 -20.90
C SER A 32 -4.21 -21.43 -21.13
N ALA A 33 -4.41 -20.43 -20.26
CA ALA A 33 -3.67 -19.18 -20.31
C ALA A 33 -2.35 -19.28 -19.51
N LYS A 34 -1.49 -20.24 -19.87
CA LYS A 34 -0.10 -20.24 -19.38
C LYS A 34 0.65 -19.13 -20.13
N VAL A 35 0.52 -17.90 -19.65
CA VAL A 35 1.33 -16.76 -20.08
C VAL A 35 2.78 -17.18 -19.91
N SER A 36 3.46 -17.40 -21.04
CA SER A 36 4.90 -17.54 -21.09
C SER A 36 5.49 -16.19 -20.70
N THR A 37 5.75 -15.99 -19.42
CA THR A 37 6.59 -14.92 -18.92
C THR A 37 8.01 -15.21 -19.42
N LYS A 38 8.28 -14.76 -20.64
CA LYS A 38 9.64 -14.58 -21.10
C LYS A 38 10.26 -13.58 -20.14
N THR A 39 11.11 -14.06 -19.23
CA THR A 39 11.91 -13.23 -18.33
C THR A 39 12.86 -12.42 -19.18
N THR A 40 12.36 -11.32 -19.74
CA THR A 40 13.21 -10.28 -20.29
C THR A 40 14.01 -9.79 -19.11
N ASN A 41 15.31 -10.06 -19.13
CA ASN A 41 16.24 -9.53 -18.14
C ASN A 41 16.22 -8.01 -18.32
N VAL A 42 15.34 -7.32 -17.59
CA VAL A 42 15.24 -5.87 -17.62
C VAL A 42 16.48 -5.37 -16.91
N GLN A 43 17.58 -5.24 -17.64
CA GLN A 43 18.72 -4.48 -17.16
C GLN A 43 18.23 -3.04 -17.03
N LEU A 44 18.00 -2.60 -15.80
CA LEU A 44 17.81 -1.18 -15.53
C LEU A 44 19.10 -0.50 -16.00
N VAL A 45 19.00 0.36 -17.01
CA VAL A 45 20.15 1.12 -17.57
C VAL A 45 20.95 1.78 -16.45
N GLN A 46 20.26 2.21 -15.40
CA GLN A 46 20.79 2.80 -14.17
C GLN A 46 21.74 1.90 -13.35
N LEU A 47 21.66 0.57 -13.48
CA LEU A 47 22.56 -0.39 -12.82
C LEU A 47 23.86 -0.62 -13.63
N ALA A 48 23.86 -0.31 -14.93
CA ALA A 48 24.99 -0.50 -15.82
C ALA A 48 25.92 0.73 -15.92
N GLU A 49 25.48 1.89 -15.41
CA GLU A 49 26.24 3.14 -15.40
C GLU A 49 27.39 3.11 -14.37
N LYS A 50 28.64 3.14 -14.85
CA LYS A 50 29.81 3.33 -14.00
C LYS A 50 29.91 4.80 -13.57
N GLY A 51 29.94 5.05 -12.25
CA GLY A 51 30.18 6.38 -11.68
C GLY A 51 28.97 7.04 -11.02
N ARG A 52 27.81 6.38 -10.96
CA ARG A 52 26.68 6.87 -10.17
C ARG A 52 27.02 6.82 -8.68
N PRO A 53 26.77 7.89 -7.90
CA PRO A 53 26.89 7.86 -6.44
C PRO A 53 26.05 6.70 -5.89
N ASN A 54 26.58 6.01 -4.88
CA ASN A 54 25.83 4.93 -4.24
C ASN A 54 24.46 5.47 -3.80
N ALA A 55 23.36 4.81 -4.16
CA ALA A 55 22.02 5.27 -3.81
C ALA A 55 21.84 5.39 -2.29
N GLU A 56 22.60 4.61 -1.51
CA GLU A 56 22.70 4.72 -0.05
C GLU A 56 23.18 6.10 0.44
N THR A 57 24.01 6.79 -0.33
CA THR A 57 24.54 8.11 0.01
C THR A 57 23.75 9.25 -0.64
N MET A 58 22.78 8.92 -1.50
CA MET A 58 21.89 9.91 -2.13
C MET A 58 20.73 10.25 -1.20
N GLY A 59 20.95 11.21 -0.30
CA GLY A 59 19.86 11.81 0.49
C GLY A 59 18.94 12.63 -0.42
N LEU A 60 17.65 12.34 -0.40
CA LEU A 60 16.65 13.19 -1.06
C LEU A 60 16.53 14.51 -0.29
N ILE A 61 16.89 15.62 -0.93
CA ILE A 61 16.72 16.96 -0.36
C ILE A 61 15.22 17.21 -0.15
N GLY A 62 14.83 17.53 1.09
CA GLY A 62 13.44 17.78 1.45
C GLY A 62 12.57 16.53 1.57
N ALA A 63 13.17 15.33 1.66
CA ALA A 63 12.40 14.14 2.03
C ALA A 63 11.78 14.30 3.42
N PRO A 64 10.50 13.93 3.60
CA PRO A 64 9.88 13.91 4.91
C PRO A 64 10.67 12.99 5.86
N PRO A 65 10.97 13.41 7.09
CA PRO A 65 11.59 12.54 8.07
C PRO A 65 10.68 11.35 8.38
N LEU A 66 11.28 10.17 8.54
CA LEU A 66 10.56 9.00 9.04
C LEU A 66 10.17 9.20 10.51
N GLN A 67 9.06 8.62 10.90
CA GLN A 67 8.62 8.61 12.30
C GLN A 67 9.57 7.75 13.13
N PRO A 68 9.99 8.21 14.32
CA PRO A 68 10.74 7.39 15.24
C PRO A 68 9.96 6.10 15.59
N ALA A 69 10.66 5.01 15.86
CA ALA A 69 10.02 3.74 16.22
C ALA A 69 9.04 3.85 17.40
N SER A 70 9.27 4.80 18.33
CA SER A 70 8.39 5.10 19.47
C SER A 70 7.07 5.78 19.10
N HIS A 71 6.86 6.13 17.83
CA HIS A 71 5.67 6.84 17.34
C HIS A 71 4.66 5.93 16.63
N VAL A 72 4.90 4.62 16.57
CA VAL A 72 4.08 3.64 15.83
C VAL A 72 2.58 3.73 16.14
N ASP A 73 2.22 4.00 17.40
CA ASP A 73 0.82 4.06 17.87
C ASP A 73 0.30 5.49 18.07
N ARG A 74 1.03 6.52 17.59
CA ARG A 74 0.65 7.93 17.81
C ARG A 74 -0.37 8.43 16.80
N TRP A 75 -0.42 7.83 15.62
CA TRP A 75 -1.43 8.16 14.61
C TRP A 75 -2.79 7.58 15.00
N ASN A 76 -3.79 8.45 15.14
CA ASN A 76 -5.18 8.04 15.29
C ASN A 76 -5.96 8.40 14.00
N PRO A 77 -6.42 7.41 13.21
CA PRO A 77 -7.16 7.67 11.98
C PRO A 77 -8.44 8.49 12.16
N GLN A 78 -9.07 8.46 13.35
CA GLN A 78 -10.28 9.25 13.61
C GLN A 78 -9.96 10.72 13.92
N ALA A 79 -8.81 10.98 14.55
CA ALA A 79 -8.38 12.33 14.92
C ALA A 79 -7.48 12.98 13.84
N HIS A 80 -7.05 12.22 12.84
CA HIS A 80 -6.18 12.68 11.76
C HIS A 80 -4.95 13.45 12.31
N GLN A 81 -4.64 14.62 11.74
CA GLN A 81 -3.51 15.46 12.14
C GLN A 81 -3.55 15.83 13.62
N ASP A 82 -4.72 15.93 14.24
CA ASP A 82 -4.84 16.41 15.62
C ASP A 82 -4.14 15.46 16.60
N SER A 83 -4.05 14.17 16.26
CA SER A 83 -3.27 13.19 17.02
C SER A 83 -1.77 13.49 17.04
N CYS A 84 -1.21 13.96 15.93
CA CYS A 84 0.18 14.35 15.81
C CYS A 84 0.43 15.77 16.34
N LEU A 85 -0.52 16.68 16.11
CA LEU A 85 -0.43 18.07 16.54
C LEU A 85 -0.60 18.26 18.04
N ALA A 86 -1.05 17.23 18.77
CA ALA A 86 -1.00 17.21 20.23
C ALA A 86 0.39 17.58 20.77
N CYS A 87 1.45 17.17 20.05
CA CYS A 87 2.84 17.58 20.32
C CYS A 87 3.37 18.54 19.24
N HIS A 88 3.29 18.17 17.96
CA HIS A 88 3.89 18.94 16.87
C HIS A 88 3.24 20.30 16.62
N GLY A 89 2.03 20.56 17.13
CA GLY A 89 1.36 21.86 17.03
C GLY A 89 1.71 22.83 18.15
N LYS A 90 2.52 22.42 19.14
CA LYS A 90 2.81 23.19 20.35
C LYS A 90 4.33 23.34 20.55
N PRO A 91 4.85 24.57 20.63
CA PRO A 91 6.29 24.80 20.78
C PRO A 91 6.85 24.26 22.10
N ASP A 92 6.03 24.18 23.14
CA ASP A 92 6.47 23.84 24.51
C ASP A 92 6.67 22.35 24.75
N THR A 93 6.40 21.49 23.75
CA THR A 93 6.50 20.03 23.91
C THR A 93 7.88 19.48 23.54
N GLY A 94 8.74 20.32 22.96
CA GLY A 94 10.03 19.90 22.41
C GLY A 94 9.94 19.12 21.08
N ALA A 95 8.73 18.82 20.60
CA ALA A 95 8.54 18.26 19.27
C ALA A 95 8.73 19.36 18.20
N PRO A 96 9.41 19.07 17.09
CA PRO A 96 9.59 20.05 16.02
C PRO A 96 8.23 20.39 15.40
N THR A 97 7.92 21.68 15.31
CA THR A 97 6.71 22.14 14.65
C THR A 97 6.80 21.93 13.14
N PRO A 98 5.71 21.55 12.45
CA PRO A 98 5.71 21.44 11.00
C PRO A 98 6.14 22.77 10.37
N PRO A 99 6.95 22.74 9.30
CA PRO A 99 7.29 23.94 8.55
C PRO A 99 6.09 24.48 7.77
N ASP A 100 6.21 25.70 7.26
CA ASP A 100 5.20 26.46 6.53
C ASP A 100 4.50 25.67 5.40
N ASN A 101 5.24 24.84 4.67
CA ASN A 101 4.75 24.00 3.58
C ASN A 101 3.81 22.84 4.00
N HIS A 102 3.43 22.77 5.29
CA HIS A 102 2.39 21.88 5.82
C HIS A 102 1.04 22.59 5.98
N PHE A 103 1.02 23.92 5.86
CA PHE A 103 -0.13 24.77 6.11
C PHE A 103 -0.67 25.42 4.84
N TYR A 104 -1.97 25.67 4.78
CA TYR A 104 -2.56 26.41 3.67
C TYR A 104 -1.90 27.80 3.58
N ASN A 105 -1.56 28.20 2.35
CA ASN A 105 -0.92 29.50 2.06
C ASN A 105 0.40 29.75 2.82
N ASN A 106 1.06 28.69 3.31
CA ASN A 106 2.28 28.78 4.12
C ASN A 106 2.11 29.54 5.46
N ASP A 107 0.88 29.62 5.97
CA ASP A 107 0.60 30.23 7.27
C ASP A 107 0.72 29.21 8.41
N THR A 108 1.83 29.24 9.16
CA THR A 108 2.10 28.31 10.28
C THR A 108 1.14 28.45 11.46
N LYS A 109 0.31 29.49 11.49
CA LYS A 109 -0.79 29.65 12.46
C LYS A 109 -2.13 29.21 11.91
N GLY A 110 -2.19 28.90 10.61
CA GLY A 110 -3.38 28.52 9.88
C GLY A 110 -3.71 27.04 9.97
N LYS A 111 -4.58 26.60 9.07
CA LYS A 111 -5.01 25.20 8.99
C LYS A 111 -3.95 24.36 8.26
N ILE A 112 -3.66 23.17 8.78
CA ILE A 112 -2.86 22.16 8.08
C ILE A 112 -3.61 21.65 6.85
N PHE A 113 -2.94 21.60 5.71
CA PHE A 113 -3.48 20.95 4.50
C PHE A 113 -2.98 19.52 4.31
N ARG A 114 -1.80 19.20 4.87
CA ARG A 114 -1.25 17.83 4.89
C ARG A 114 -1.75 17.10 6.13
N ASP A 115 -3.05 16.85 6.17
CA ASP A 115 -3.77 16.38 7.35
C ASP A 115 -3.56 14.88 7.67
N ASN A 116 -3.09 14.11 6.68
CA ASN A 116 -2.75 12.70 6.84
C ASN A 116 -1.23 12.50 6.90
N CYS A 117 -0.65 12.77 8.08
CA CYS A 117 0.81 12.84 8.29
C CYS A 117 1.54 11.54 7.90
N VAL A 118 0.92 10.38 8.17
CA VAL A 118 1.50 9.04 7.91
C VAL A 118 1.67 8.72 6.42
N GLN A 119 1.06 9.47 5.51
CA GLN A 119 1.25 9.27 4.06
C GLN A 119 2.67 9.62 3.61
N CYS A 120 3.31 10.55 4.31
CA CYS A 120 4.65 11.05 3.97
C CYS A 120 5.67 10.68 5.05
N HIS A 121 5.29 10.79 6.32
CA HIS A 121 6.13 10.42 7.45
C HIS A 121 5.96 8.93 7.76
N GLY A 122 6.60 8.06 6.98
CA GLY A 122 6.54 6.62 7.17
C GLY A 122 7.19 6.16 8.49
N GLN A 123 6.79 5.01 9.01
CA GLN A 123 7.39 4.41 10.21
C GLN A 123 8.80 3.87 9.91
N GLN A 124 9.71 4.01 10.87
CA GLN A 124 11.01 3.33 10.82
C GLN A 124 10.84 1.84 11.14
N ASN A 125 10.94 0.99 10.12
CA ASN A 125 11.12 -0.44 10.31
C ASN A 125 12.63 -0.73 10.38
N GLU A 126 13.14 -1.01 11.58
CA GLU A 126 14.55 -1.39 11.85
C GLU A 126 14.90 -2.80 11.31
N THR A 127 14.32 -3.20 10.18
CA THR A 127 14.74 -4.42 9.49
C THR A 127 15.86 -4.03 8.52
N LYS A 128 17.10 -4.02 9.01
CA LYS A 128 18.24 -4.04 8.10
C LYS A 128 18.12 -5.30 7.25
N THR A 129 17.64 -5.19 6.02
CA THR A 129 17.63 -6.30 5.08
C THR A 129 19.08 -6.64 4.78
N LYS A 130 19.57 -7.75 5.33
CA LYS A 130 20.92 -8.29 5.02
C LYS A 130 21.14 -8.44 3.50
N THR A 131 20.06 -8.53 2.74
CA THR A 131 20.04 -8.75 1.29
C THR A 131 20.12 -7.47 0.44
N ALA A 132 20.05 -6.26 0.98
CA ALA A 132 20.08 -5.05 0.14
C ALA A 132 21.42 -4.87 -0.59
N PHE A 133 22.54 -5.31 0.00
CA PHE A 133 23.88 -5.22 -0.59
C PHE A 133 24.77 -6.42 -0.19
N SER A 134 24.20 -7.62 -0.03
CA SER A 134 25.04 -8.82 0.09
C SER A 134 25.79 -9.01 -1.23
N LYS A 135 27.12 -8.83 -1.19
CA LYS A 135 28.05 -9.21 -2.26
C LYS A 135 28.00 -10.72 -2.53
#